data_AF-A0A7S2MS50-F1
#
_entry.id   AF-A0A7S2MS50-F1
#
_cell.length_a   1.000
_cell.length_b   1.000
_cell.length_c   1.000
_cell.angle_alpha   90.00
_cell.angle_beta   90.00
_cell.angle_gamma   90.00
#
_symmetry.space_group_name_H-M   'P 1'
#
loop_
_entity.id
_entity.type
_entity.pdbx_description
1 polymer ?
#
loop_
_entity_poly.entity_id
_entity_poly.type
_entity_poly.pdbx_seq_one_letter_code
_entity_poly.pdbx_strand_id
1 'polypeptide(L)'
;RKDFSTWSRPTIADQALFYREASYQDWDKPALDEVESVLDNVFHHPNTPTFIGYRLIQRLVTSNPSPNYVQAVGDAFRTGTYGRERYSGKYGDLGATVAAILLHPEARQLGSAGLLREPLLKVVHFMR
;
A
#
# COMPACT_ATOMS: atom_id res chain seq x y z
N ARG A 1 -28.32 10.68 -49.76
CA ARG A 1 -28.89 9.35 -49.46
C ARG A 1 -27.71 8.39 -49.37
N LYS A 2 -27.36 7.91 -48.18
CA LYS A 2 -26.31 6.88 -48.04
C LYS A 2 -26.89 5.58 -48.59
N ASP A 3 -26.17 4.93 -49.50
CA ASP A 3 -26.57 3.69 -50.16
C ASP A 3 -26.41 2.51 -49.20
N PHE A 4 -27.53 1.95 -48.76
CA PHE A 4 -27.54 0.83 -47.81
C PHE A 4 -27.36 -0.55 -48.50
N SER A 5 -26.96 -0.59 -49.78
CA SER A 5 -26.96 -1.83 -50.60
C SER A 5 -25.70 -2.68 -50.48
N THR A 6 -24.66 -2.24 -49.76
CA THR A 6 -23.41 -3.01 -49.56
C THR A 6 -23.27 -3.57 -48.14
N TRP A 7 -24.29 -3.41 -47.29
CA TRP A 7 -24.28 -3.95 -45.93
C TRP A 7 -24.60 -5.45 -45.94
N SER A 8 -23.56 -6.28 -46.03
CA SER A 8 -23.67 -7.72 -45.77
C SER A 8 -24.04 -7.92 -44.31
N ARG A 9 -25.21 -8.50 -44.05
CA ARG A 9 -25.66 -8.80 -42.69
C ARG A 9 -24.70 -9.83 -42.08
N PRO A 10 -24.04 -9.53 -40.94
CA PRO A 10 -23.19 -10.52 -40.29
C PRO A 10 -24.03 -11.75 -39.97
N THR A 11 -23.46 -12.93 -40.20
CA THR A 11 -24.17 -14.18 -39.95
C THR A 11 -24.43 -14.35 -38.44
N ILE A 12 -25.36 -15.20 -38.06
CA ILE A 12 -25.62 -15.52 -36.64
C ILE A 12 -24.33 -16.00 -35.96
N ALA A 13 -23.45 -16.68 -36.70
CA ALA A 13 -22.15 -17.12 -36.22
C ALA A 13 -21.17 -15.94 -35.98
N ASP A 14 -21.10 -14.97 -36.91
CA ASP A 14 -20.26 -13.77 -36.74
C ASP A 14 -20.75 -12.89 -35.60
N GLN A 15 -22.07 -12.74 -35.46
CA GLN A 15 -22.67 -12.05 -34.31
C GLN A 15 -22.32 -12.78 -33.01
N ALA A 16 -22.49 -14.09 -32.95
CA ALA A 16 -22.20 -14.87 -31.74
C ALA A 16 -20.70 -14.82 -31.35
N LEU A 17 -19.78 -14.83 -32.31
CA LEU A 17 -18.35 -14.67 -32.04
C LEU A 17 -18.01 -13.26 -31.53
N PHE A 18 -18.58 -12.22 -32.14
CA PHE A 18 -18.43 -10.84 -31.68
C PHE A 18 -18.97 -10.65 -30.25
N TYR A 19 -20.16 -11.20 -29.94
CA TYR A 19 -20.72 -11.16 -28.58
C TYR A 19 -19.91 -12.00 -27.59
N ARG A 20 -19.29 -13.10 -28.02
CA ARG A 20 -18.42 -13.96 -27.19
C ARG A 20 -17.08 -13.32 -26.89
N GLU A 21 -16.46 -12.62 -27.84
CA GLU A 21 -15.20 -11.89 -27.62
C GLU A 21 -15.41 -10.64 -26.76
N ALA A 22 -16.47 -9.86 -27.04
CA ALA A 22 -16.77 -8.65 -26.28
C ALA A 22 -17.12 -8.93 -24.82
N SER A 23 -17.80 -10.04 -24.53
CA SER A 23 -18.12 -10.43 -23.15
C SER A 23 -16.90 -10.96 -22.39
N TYR A 24 -16.01 -11.73 -23.02
CA TYR A 24 -14.85 -12.33 -22.34
C TYR A 24 -13.87 -11.28 -21.78
N GLN A 25 -13.64 -10.18 -22.51
CA GLN A 25 -12.77 -9.08 -22.08
C GLN A 25 -13.36 -8.23 -20.94
N ASP A 26 -14.64 -8.40 -20.61
CA ASP A 26 -15.38 -7.59 -19.65
C ASP A 26 -15.65 -8.28 -18.31
N TRP A 27 -15.48 -9.61 -18.21
CA TRP A 27 -15.61 -10.36 -16.95
C TRP A 27 -14.38 -10.23 -16.04
N ASP A 28 -13.20 -9.95 -16.60
CA ASP A 28 -11.97 -9.81 -15.81
C ASP A 28 -11.89 -8.45 -15.09
N LYS A 29 -12.49 -7.39 -15.65
CA LYS A 29 -12.48 -6.06 -15.04
C LYS A 29 -13.21 -5.98 -13.68
N PRO A 30 -14.48 -6.44 -13.54
CA PRO A 30 -15.18 -6.36 -12.26
C PRO A 30 -14.51 -7.22 -11.18
N ALA A 31 -13.92 -8.36 -11.54
CA ALA A 31 -13.17 -9.19 -10.59
C ALA A 31 -11.92 -8.48 -10.04
N LEU A 32 -11.20 -7.73 -10.89
CA LEU A 32 -10.04 -6.95 -10.45
C LEU A 32 -10.46 -5.75 -9.59
N ASP A 33 -11.52 -5.04 -9.97
CA ASP A 33 -12.05 -3.90 -9.23
C ASP A 33 -12.54 -4.32 -7.82
N GLU A 34 -13.18 -5.48 -7.71
CA GLU A 34 -13.59 -6.06 -6.42
C GLU A 34 -12.38 -6.32 -5.51
N VAL A 35 -11.31 -6.92 -6.06
CA VAL A 35 -10.08 -7.19 -5.31
C VAL A 35 -9.41 -5.89 -4.85
N GLU A 36 -9.33 -4.89 -5.72
CA GLU A 36 -8.76 -3.57 -5.38
C GLU A 36 -9.58 -2.88 -4.29
N SER A 37 -10.92 -2.94 -4.38
CA SER A 37 -11.79 -2.36 -3.35
C SER A 37 -11.62 -3.00 -1.97
N VAL A 38 -11.45 -4.33 -1.93
CA VAL A 38 -11.23 -5.08 -0.69
C VAL A 38 -9.85 -4.72 -0.12
N LEU A 39 -8.84 -4.64 -0.97
CA LEU A 39 -7.49 -4.25 -0.57
C LEU A 39 -7.48 -2.82 0.01
N ASP A 40 -8.14 -1.88 -0.66
CA ASP A 40 -8.26 -0.49 -0.21
C ASP A 40 -8.97 -0.39 1.14
N ASN A 41 -10.03 -1.17 1.35
CA ASN A 41 -10.74 -1.19 2.62
C ASN A 41 -9.85 -1.71 3.76
N VAL A 42 -9.10 -2.79 3.54
CA VAL A 42 -8.16 -3.33 4.53
C VAL A 42 -7.02 -2.34 4.78
N PHE A 43 -6.52 -1.69 3.73
CA PHE A 43 -5.44 -0.73 3.84
C PHE A 43 -5.82 0.50 4.67
N HIS A 44 -7.01 1.07 4.45
CA HIS A 44 -7.49 2.25 5.17
C HIS A 44 -8.11 1.93 6.54
N HIS A 45 -8.11 0.65 6.95
CA HIS A 45 -8.65 0.25 8.24
C HIS A 45 -7.89 0.92 9.40
N PRO A 46 -8.58 1.41 10.46
CA PRO A 46 -7.97 2.19 11.54
C PRO A 46 -6.85 1.46 12.31
N ASN A 47 -6.89 0.12 12.34
CA ASN A 47 -5.85 -0.70 13.00
C ASN A 47 -4.63 -0.97 12.13
N THR A 48 -4.69 -0.74 10.83
CA THR A 48 -3.58 -1.03 9.90
C THR A 48 -2.32 -0.25 10.24
N PRO A 49 -2.36 1.08 10.50
CA PRO A 49 -1.18 1.85 10.88
C PRO A 49 -0.51 1.33 12.16
N THR A 50 -1.32 1.02 13.18
CA THR A 50 -0.83 0.52 14.49
C THR A 50 -0.21 -0.87 14.35
N PHE A 51 -0.85 -1.78 13.63
CA PHE A 51 -0.37 -3.16 13.46
C PHE A 51 0.92 -3.22 12.65
N ILE A 52 0.97 -2.50 11.52
CA ILE A 52 2.18 -2.41 10.70
C ILE A 52 3.30 -1.72 11.47
N GLY A 53 3.01 -0.59 12.12
CA GLY A 53 3.98 0.15 12.94
C GLY A 53 4.58 -0.74 14.03
N TYR A 54 3.76 -1.45 14.80
CA TYR A 54 4.22 -2.37 15.83
C TYR A 54 5.17 -3.46 15.29
N ARG A 55 4.80 -4.11 14.17
CA ARG A 55 5.64 -5.16 13.55
C ARG A 55 6.96 -4.62 13.02
N LEU A 56 6.95 -3.43 12.43
CA LEU A 56 8.16 -2.79 11.95
C LEU A 56 9.10 -2.41 13.10
N ILE A 57 8.57 -1.83 14.19
CA ILE A 57 9.36 -1.53 15.38
C ILE A 57 10.03 -2.80 15.93
N GLN A 58 9.29 -3.92 16.00
CA GLN A 58 9.84 -5.19 16.49
C GLN A 58 10.98 -5.75 15.63
N ARG A 59 10.91 -5.55 14.31
CA ARG A 59 11.95 -6.03 13.39
C ARG A 59 13.18 -5.12 13.36
N LEU A 60 12.99 -3.84 13.68
CA LEU A 60 14.00 -2.79 13.49
C LEU A 60 14.60 -2.26 14.80
N VAL A 61 13.96 -2.39 15.95
CA VAL A 61 14.42 -1.72 17.17
C VAL A 61 14.30 -2.60 18.40
N THR A 62 13.08 -2.93 18.83
CA THR A 62 12.83 -3.55 20.14
C THR A 62 11.61 -4.47 20.11
N SER A 63 11.71 -5.61 20.78
CA SER A 63 10.61 -6.58 20.90
C SER A 63 9.45 -6.07 21.77
N ASN A 64 9.71 -5.13 22.68
CA ASN A 64 8.73 -4.58 23.62
C ASN A 64 8.63 -3.05 23.51
N PRO A 65 8.01 -2.53 22.43
CA PRO A 65 7.85 -1.08 22.27
C PRO A 65 6.78 -0.52 23.20
N SER A 66 6.98 0.71 23.68
CA SER A 66 5.96 1.41 24.46
C SER A 66 4.71 1.75 23.61
N PRO A 67 3.52 1.87 24.22
CA PRO A 67 2.30 2.27 23.51
C PRO A 67 2.43 3.63 22.80
N ASN A 68 3.12 4.58 23.43
CA ASN A 68 3.37 5.92 22.86
C ASN A 68 4.20 5.85 21.57
N TYR A 69 5.18 4.95 21.54
CA TYR A 69 6.02 4.77 20.37
C TYR A 69 5.22 4.18 19.21
N VAL A 70 4.38 3.17 19.47
CA VAL A 70 3.49 2.60 18.46
C VAL A 70 2.52 3.64 17.91
N GLN A 71 1.96 4.50 18.77
CA GLN A 71 1.08 5.60 18.36
C GLN A 71 1.80 6.60 17.45
N ALA A 72 2.99 7.06 17.84
CA ALA A 72 3.78 8.02 17.05
C ALA A 72 4.08 7.50 15.64
N VAL A 73 4.40 6.20 15.52
CA VAL A 73 4.64 5.55 14.21
C VAL A 73 3.36 5.42 13.40
N GLY A 74 2.24 5.05 14.05
CA GLY A 74 0.93 4.99 13.39
C GLY A 74 0.45 6.36 12.88
N ASP A 75 0.72 7.43 13.62
CA ASP A 75 0.39 8.80 13.20
C ASP A 75 1.26 9.26 12.05
N ALA A 76 2.56 8.92 12.05
CA ALA A 76 3.45 9.19 10.92
C ALA A 76 3.00 8.46 9.65
N PHE A 77 2.58 7.19 9.76
CA PHE A 77 2.01 6.42 8.65
C PHE A 77 0.72 7.07 8.11
N ARG A 78 -0.15 7.56 8.98
CA ARG A 78 -1.43 8.18 8.58
C ARG A 78 -1.24 9.55 7.91
N THR A 79 -0.29 10.34 8.42
CA THR A 79 -0.13 11.75 8.01
C THR A 79 0.96 11.96 6.95
N GLY A 80 1.89 11.03 6.80
CA GLY A 80 3.08 11.21 5.97
C GLY A 80 4.02 12.31 6.47
N THR A 81 4.01 12.55 7.78
CA THR A 81 4.84 13.55 8.44
C THR A 81 5.43 13.00 9.72
N TYR A 82 6.65 13.41 10.04
CA TYR A 82 7.26 13.10 11.33
C TYR A 82 8.12 14.27 11.81
N GLY A 83 7.89 14.72 13.05
CA GLY A 83 8.55 15.90 13.59
C GLY A 83 8.23 17.16 12.77
N ARG A 84 9.26 17.79 12.20
CA ARG A 84 9.13 18.98 11.34
C ARG A 84 9.21 18.65 9.85
N GLU A 85 9.47 17.40 9.50
CA GLU A 85 9.66 16.96 8.12
C GLU A 85 8.35 16.42 7.54
N ARG A 86 8.05 16.86 6.32
CA ARG A 86 6.97 16.33 5.49
C ARG A 86 7.56 15.45 4.40
N TYR A 87 7.09 14.21 4.33
CA TYR A 87 7.50 13.24 3.33
C TYR A 87 6.54 13.36 2.13
N SER A 88 5.85 12.29 1.72
CA SER A 88 4.77 12.39 0.74
C SER A 88 3.54 13.14 1.29
N GLY A 89 3.34 13.11 2.61
CA GLY A 89 2.19 13.72 3.27
C GLY A 89 0.85 13.05 2.93
N LYS A 90 0.90 11.76 2.53
CA LYS A 90 -0.24 10.91 2.22
C LYS A 90 -0.36 9.81 3.28
N TYR A 91 -1.55 9.21 3.36
CA TYR A 91 -1.75 7.98 4.12
C TYR A 91 -0.88 6.86 3.53
N GLY A 92 -0.25 6.07 4.39
CA GLY A 92 0.59 4.95 3.96
C GLY A 92 2.05 5.31 3.67
N ASP A 93 2.52 6.46 4.15
CA ASP A 93 3.88 6.91 3.86
C ASP A 93 4.92 6.11 4.66
N LEU A 94 5.63 5.23 3.96
CA LEU A 94 6.70 4.44 4.55
C LEU A 94 7.93 5.28 4.92
N GLY A 95 8.19 6.40 4.24
CA GLY A 95 9.31 7.29 4.56
C GLY A 95 9.11 7.94 5.93
N ALA A 96 7.93 8.53 6.15
CA ALA A 96 7.56 9.09 7.45
C ALA A 96 7.53 8.03 8.54
N THR A 97 7.03 6.83 8.22
CA THR A 97 6.96 5.69 9.16
C THR A 97 8.34 5.22 9.59
N VAL A 98 9.28 5.02 8.66
CA VAL A 98 10.64 4.60 8.98
C VAL A 98 11.38 5.70 9.75
N ALA A 99 11.20 6.96 9.37
CA ALA A 99 11.76 8.08 10.12
C ALA A 99 11.23 8.10 11.57
N ALA A 100 9.93 7.91 11.75
CA ALA A 100 9.33 7.81 13.08
C ALA A 100 9.92 6.67 13.90
N ILE A 101 10.16 5.50 13.29
CA ILE A 101 10.79 4.37 13.96
C ILE A 101 12.22 4.72 14.39
N LEU A 102 13.05 5.20 13.46
CA LEU A 102 14.48 5.35 13.75
C LEU A 102 14.81 6.55 14.63
N LEU A 103 13.99 7.61 14.57
CA LEU A 103 14.24 8.88 15.26
C LEU A 103 13.51 9.00 16.60
N HIS A 104 12.60 8.09 16.92
CA HIS A 104 11.88 8.13 18.19
C HIS A 104 12.85 8.08 19.39
N PRO A 105 12.58 8.84 20.48
CA PRO A 105 13.44 8.85 21.66
C PRO A 105 13.77 7.47 22.21
N GLU A 106 12.79 6.56 22.20
CA GLU A 106 12.95 5.17 22.65
C GLU A 106 13.95 4.39 21.78
N ALA A 107 13.91 4.57 20.45
CA ALA A 107 14.87 3.95 19.54
C ALA A 107 16.29 4.49 19.74
N ARG A 108 16.42 5.79 20.02
CA ARG A 108 17.72 6.44 20.22
C ARG A 108 18.39 6.09 21.55
N GLN A 109 17.61 5.90 22.61
CA GLN A 109 18.12 5.45 23.91
C GLN A 109 18.70 4.03 23.80
N LEU A 110 18.01 3.15 23.09
CA LEU A 110 18.47 1.79 22.78
C LEU A 110 19.65 1.76 21.79
N GLY A 111 19.71 2.73 20.88
CA GLY A 111 20.73 2.86 19.83
C GLY A 111 22.15 3.15 20.32
N SER A 112 22.33 3.56 21.59
CA SER A 112 23.65 3.65 22.21
C SER A 112 24.38 2.29 22.30
N ALA A 113 23.66 1.18 22.11
CA ALA A 113 24.17 -0.19 22.13
C ALA A 113 24.59 -0.76 20.75
N GLY A 114 24.65 0.04 19.67
CA GLY A 114 25.16 -0.40 18.35
C GLY A 114 24.16 -1.12 17.43
N LEU A 115 22.91 -1.28 17.87
CA LEU A 115 21.85 -2.00 17.15
C LEU A 115 21.29 -1.26 15.92
N LEU A 116 21.64 0.01 15.66
CA LEU A 116 21.02 0.80 14.58
C LEU A 116 21.55 0.49 13.16
N ARG A 117 22.71 -0.17 13.01
CA ARG A 117 23.27 -0.52 11.68
C ARG A 117 22.50 -1.64 10.97
N GLU A 118 22.15 -2.71 11.68
CA GLU A 118 21.39 -3.83 11.09
C GLU A 118 19.98 -3.43 10.59
N PRO A 119 19.20 -2.60 11.31
CA PRO A 119 17.89 -2.10 10.89
C PRO A 119 17.96 -1.29 9.61
N LEU A 120 18.96 -0.41 9.50
CA LEU A 120 19.16 0.38 8.27
C LEU A 120 19.47 -0.51 7.07
N LEU A 121 20.34 -1.52 7.26
CA LEU A 121 20.64 -2.50 6.21
C LEU A 121 19.40 -3.33 5.82
N LYS A 122 18.55 -3.72 6.78
CA LYS A 122 17.29 -4.43 6.50
C LYS A 122 16.30 -3.57 5.72
N VAL A 123 16.16 -2.29 6.05
CA VAL A 123 15.28 -1.37 5.31
C VAL A 123 15.79 -1.16 3.88
N VAL A 124 17.09 -0.92 3.71
CA VAL A 124 17.70 -0.76 2.38
C VAL A 124 17.54 -2.04 1.55
N HIS A 125 17.66 -3.22 2.18
CA HIS A 125 17.41 -4.50 1.50
C HIS A 125 15.94 -4.69 1.12
N PHE A 126 15.00 -4.25 1.95
CA PHE A 126 13.56 -4.31 1.65
C PHE A 126 13.13 -3.36 0.53
N MET A 127 13.83 -2.23 0.36
CA MET A 127 13.53 -1.22 -0.66
C MET A 127 14.19 -1.50 -2.03
N ARG A 128 14.88 -2.63 -2.18
CA ARG A 128 15.55 -3.05 -3.41
C ARG A 128 14.71 -4.02 -4.22
#